data_AF-A0AAE0CUI9-F1
#
_entry.id   AF-A0AAE0CUI9-F1
#
_cell.length_a   1.000
_cell.length_b   1.000
_cell.length_c   1.000
_cell.angle_alpha   90.00
_cell.angle_beta   90.00
_cell.angle_gamma   90.00
#
_symmetry.space_group_name_H-M   'P 1'
#
loop_
_entity.id
_entity.type
_entity.pdbx_description
1 polymer ?
#
loop_
_entity_poly.entity_id
_entity_poly.type
_entity_poly.pdbx_seq_one_letter_code
_entity_poly.pdbx_strand_id
1 'polypeptide(L)'
;MEVWEEERKEKSEGLYHHISISENLVKKHADKEGNKSPNPLYQVWIINDGLLASWLLGTMKEDILSMVIEEANTAYEVWTSLEQQLLPVTVEKEGNLKNMLMRIKKGPVLLMNI
;
A
#
# COMPACT_ATOMS: atom_id res chain seq x y z
N MET A 1 -13.88 -2.97 -26.22
CA MET A 1 -13.80 -2.97 -24.74
C MET A 1 -12.34 -2.97 -24.24
N GLU A 2 -11.36 -2.79 -25.14
CA GLU A 2 -9.93 -3.06 -24.86
C GLU A 2 -9.07 -1.79 -24.63
N VAL A 3 -9.35 -0.68 -25.31
CA VAL A 3 -8.56 0.57 -25.19
C VAL A 3 -8.58 1.13 -23.76
N TRP A 4 -9.71 1.03 -23.07
CA TRP A 4 -9.88 1.48 -21.69
C TRP A 4 -9.22 0.55 -20.66
N GLU A 5 -8.86 -0.68 -21.04
CA GLU A 5 -8.13 -1.61 -20.17
C GLU A 5 -6.63 -1.41 -20.31
N GLU A 6 -6.15 -1.24 -21.54
CA GLU A 6 -4.75 -0.91 -21.82
C GLU A 6 -4.34 0.42 -21.17
N GLU A 7 -5.16 1.47 -21.32
CA GLU A 7 -4.91 2.77 -20.67
C GLU A 7 -4.95 2.67 -19.14
N ARG A 8 -5.88 1.88 -18.58
CA ARG A 8 -5.95 1.68 -17.12
C ARG A 8 -4.72 0.93 -16.62
N LYS A 9 -4.23 -0.04 -17.39
CA LYS A 9 -3.03 -0.80 -17.06
C LYS A 9 -1.78 0.09 -17.10
N GLU A 10 -1.57 0.86 -18.16
CA GLU A 10 -0.44 1.79 -18.28
C GLU A 10 -0.46 2.87 -17.17
N LYS A 11 -1.63 3.44 -16.88
CA LYS A 11 -1.80 4.37 -15.75
C LYS A 11 -1.53 3.69 -14.40
N SER A 12 -1.90 2.42 -14.25
CA SER A 12 -1.63 1.66 -13.02
C SER A 12 -0.13 1.38 -12.85
N GLU A 13 0.59 1.00 -13.91
CA GLU A 13 2.05 0.79 -13.89
C GLU A 13 2.81 2.06 -13.46
N GLY A 14 2.38 3.22 -13.97
CA GLY A 14 2.92 4.52 -13.55
C GLY A 14 2.74 4.80 -12.05
N LEU A 15 1.62 4.37 -11.45
CA LEU A 15 1.34 4.51 -10.03
C LEU A 15 2.05 3.44 -9.17
N TYR A 16 2.21 2.22 -9.67
CA TYR A 16 2.88 1.13 -8.94
C TYR A 16 4.30 1.49 -8.53
N HIS A 17 5.01 2.32 -9.32
CA HIS A 17 6.34 2.80 -8.99
C HIS A 17 6.40 3.80 -7.82
N HIS A 18 5.27 4.41 -7.44
CA HIS A 18 5.17 5.31 -6.27
C HIS A 18 4.76 4.57 -4.99
N ILE A 19 4.28 3.34 -5.13
CA ILE A 19 3.72 2.52 -4.03
C ILE A 19 4.65 1.33 -3.71
N SER A 20 5.61 1.03 -4.59
CA SER A 20 6.68 0.07 -4.34
C SER A 20 7.98 0.81 -4.04
N ILE A 21 8.82 0.26 -3.14
CA ILE A 21 10.22 0.69 -3.02
C ILE A 21 10.92 0.28 -4.32
N SER A 22 10.84 1.15 -5.31
CA SER A 22 11.39 0.96 -6.63
C SER A 22 12.78 1.60 -6.69
N GLU A 23 13.72 0.93 -7.36
CA GLU A 23 15.10 1.36 -7.61
C GLU A 23 15.24 2.79 -8.17
N ASN A 24 14.14 3.42 -8.60
CA ASN A 24 14.06 4.82 -9.02
C ASN A 24 14.25 5.84 -7.89
N LEU A 25 14.19 5.41 -6.63
CA LEU A 25 14.54 6.21 -5.45
C LEU A 25 16.03 6.60 -5.41
N VAL A 26 16.87 5.96 -6.23
CA VAL A 26 18.30 6.23 -6.21
C VAL A 26 18.58 7.54 -6.97
N LYS A 27 18.90 8.58 -6.20
CA LYS A 27 19.38 9.89 -6.68
C LYS A 27 20.51 9.78 -7.72
N LYS A 28 21.21 8.64 -7.76
CA LYS A 28 22.29 8.32 -8.70
C LYS A 28 22.11 6.94 -9.30
N HIS A 29 22.04 6.82 -10.62
CA HIS A 29 22.06 5.54 -11.32
C HIS A 29 23.51 5.11 -11.55
N ALA A 30 23.83 3.83 -11.36
CA ALA A 30 25.13 3.27 -11.72
C ALA A 30 25.06 2.69 -13.14
N ASP A 31 25.95 3.11 -14.05
CA ASP A 31 26.07 2.46 -15.35
C ASP A 31 26.62 1.02 -15.22
N LYS A 32 26.71 0.31 -16.35
CA LYS A 32 27.23 -1.08 -16.39
C LYS A 32 28.68 -1.21 -15.93
N GLU A 33 29.39 -0.08 -15.80
CA GLU A 33 30.78 0.03 -15.36
C GLU A 33 30.88 0.50 -13.89
N GLY A 34 29.74 0.73 -13.22
CA GLY A 34 29.64 1.14 -11.83
C GLY A 34 29.76 2.66 -11.60
N ASN A 35 29.83 3.47 -12.66
CA ASN A 35 29.90 4.93 -12.52
C ASN A 35 28.53 5.50 -12.14
N LYS A 36 28.49 6.25 -11.04
CA LYS A 36 27.26 6.85 -10.51
C LYS A 36 27.00 8.21 -11.16
N SER A 37 25.97 8.32 -12.00
CA SER A 37 25.48 9.58 -12.56
C SER A 37 24.14 9.98 -11.94
N PRO A 38 23.81 11.28 -11.81
CA PRO A 38 22.49 11.70 -11.35
C PRO A 38 21.39 11.11 -12.23
N ASN A 39 20.31 10.59 -11.62
CA ASN A 39 19.16 10.12 -12.39
C ASN A 39 18.38 11.34 -12.93
N PRO A 40 18.32 11.54 -14.26
CA PRO A 40 17.62 12.70 -14.84
C PRO A 40 16.10 12.67 -14.61
N LEU A 41 15.53 11.49 -14.32
CA LEU A 41 14.10 11.32 -14.06
C LEU A 41 13.72 11.51 -12.59
N TYR A 42 14.69 11.63 -11.68
CA TYR A 42 14.45 11.73 -10.24
C TYR A 42 13.60 12.96 -9.87
N GLN A 43 13.85 14.09 -10.53
CA GLN A 43 13.09 15.33 -10.28
C GLN A 43 11.64 15.24 -10.75
N VAL A 44 11.38 14.60 -11.89
CA VAL A 44 10.02 14.38 -12.37
C VAL A 44 9.28 13.41 -11.43
N TRP A 45 9.98 12.36 -11.00
CA TRP A 45 9.43 11.39 -10.07
C TRP A 45 9.05 12.02 -8.73
N ILE A 46 9.92 12.80 -8.09
CA ILE A 46 9.63 13.39 -6.77
C ILE A 46 8.45 14.38 -6.82
N ILE A 47 8.32 15.13 -7.92
CA ILE A 47 7.19 16.04 -8.12
C ILE A 47 5.88 15.24 -8.24
N ASN A 48 5.87 14.18 -9.06
CA ASN A 48 4.70 13.34 -9.24
C ASN A 48 4.31 12.62 -7.94
N ASP A 49 5.31 12.14 -7.19
CA ASP A 49 5.09 11.47 -5.91
C ASP A 49 4.47 12.40 -4.87
N GLY A 50 5.00 13.63 -4.74
CA GLY A 50 4.45 14.64 -3.84
C GLY A 50 3.04 15.08 -4.22
N LEU A 51 2.73 15.18 -5.52
CA LEU A 51 1.37 15.45 -6.01
C LEU A 51 0.41 14.31 -5.65
N LEU A 52 0.83 13.06 -5.83
CA LEU A 52 0.04 11.89 -5.48
C LEU A 52 -0.19 11.81 -3.97
N ALA A 53 0.85 12.02 -3.16
CA ALA A 53 0.74 12.05 -1.70
C ALA A 53 -0.24 13.13 -1.23
N SER A 54 -0.13 14.35 -1.77
CA SER A 54 -1.05 15.45 -1.46
C SER A 54 -2.50 15.13 -1.83
N TRP A 55 -2.71 14.50 -2.98
CA TRP A 55 -4.04 14.07 -3.42
C TRP A 55 -4.62 12.97 -2.52
N LEU A 56 -3.81 11.98 -2.13
CA LEU A 56 -4.22 10.93 -1.19
C LEU A 56 -4.65 11.54 0.15
N LEU A 57 -3.80 12.38 0.76
CA LEU A 57 -4.10 13.02 2.04
C LEU A 57 -5.34 13.93 1.95
N GLY A 58 -5.49 14.69 0.86
CA GLY A 58 -6.62 15.60 0.65
C GLY A 58 -7.96 14.92 0.35
N THR A 59 -7.96 13.63 -0.01
CA THR A 59 -9.19 12.87 -0.30
C THR A 59 -9.61 11.93 0.83
N MET A 60 -8.76 11.75 1.85
CA MET A 60 -9.07 10.92 3.01
C MET A 60 -10.06 11.61 3.95
N LYS A 61 -10.90 10.79 4.59
CA LYS A 61 -11.68 11.22 5.74
C LYS A 61 -10.78 11.35 6.97
N GLU A 62 -11.19 12.17 7.94
CA GLU A 62 -10.41 12.46 9.14
C GLU A 62 -10.03 11.21 9.96
N ASP A 63 -10.93 10.24 10.05
CA ASP A 63 -10.69 8.96 10.72
C ASP A 63 -9.57 8.15 10.04
N ILE A 64 -9.54 8.13 8.72
CA ILE A 64 -8.47 7.47 7.94
C ILE A 64 -7.18 8.29 8.00
N LEU A 65 -7.27 9.62 7.92
CA LEU A 65 -6.11 10.50 7.97
C LEU A 65 -5.38 10.37 9.32
N SER A 66 -6.11 10.18 10.42
CA SER A 66 -5.54 9.94 11.75
C SER A 66 -4.68 8.67 11.87
N MET A 67 -4.79 7.75 10.91
CA MET A 67 -3.99 6.53 10.83
C MET A 67 -2.65 6.73 10.11
N VAL A 68 -2.49 7.85 9.40
CA VAL A 68 -1.27 8.18 8.65
C VAL A 68 -0.27 8.89 9.57
N ILE A 69 1.03 8.60 9.41
CA ILE A 69 2.08 9.29 10.17
C ILE A 69 2.10 10.80 9.86
N GLU A 70 2.38 11.64 10.87
CA GLU A 70 2.32 13.11 10.75
C GLU A 70 3.26 13.68 9.66
N GLU A 71 4.34 12.98 9.32
CA GLU A 71 5.36 13.40 8.36
C GLU A 71 5.39 12.52 7.08
N ALA A 72 4.26 11.97 6.64
CA ALA A 72 4.20 11.22 5.38
C ALA A 72 4.41 12.16 4.18
N ASN A 73 5.58 12.08 3.55
CA ASN A 73 5.99 12.94 2.43
C ASN A 73 5.86 12.26 1.07
N THR A 74 5.75 10.93 1.07
CA THR A 74 5.65 10.12 -0.14
C THR A 74 4.37 9.32 -0.17
N ALA A 75 3.89 8.99 -1.38
CA ALA A 75 2.73 8.13 -1.53
C ALA A 75 2.95 6.75 -0.88
N TYR A 76 4.19 6.25 -0.95
CA TYR A 76 4.64 5.04 -0.28
C TYR A 76 4.44 5.10 1.24
N GLU A 77 4.87 6.18 1.89
CA GLU A 77 4.72 6.35 3.35
C GLU A 77 3.26 6.42 3.78
N VAL A 78 2.42 7.10 2.98
CA VAL A 78 0.97 7.16 3.21
C VAL A 78 0.36 5.76 3.19
N TRP A 79 0.61 4.99 2.12
CA TRP A 79 0.09 3.63 2.00
C TRP A 79 0.63 2.67 3.06
N THR A 80 1.92 2.76 3.35
CA THR A 80 2.58 1.93 4.37
C THR A 80 1.98 2.19 5.75
N SER A 81 1.69 3.44 6.10
CA SER A 81 1.07 3.79 7.38
C SER A 81 -0.32 3.16 7.51
N LEU A 82 -1.13 3.25 6.46
CA LEU A 82 -2.46 2.64 6.44
C LEU A 82 -2.39 1.12 6.55
N GLU A 83 -1.47 0.48 5.82
CA GLU A 83 -1.26 -0.97 5.89
C GLU A 83 -0.89 -1.39 7.31
N GLN A 84 0.05 -0.70 7.95
CA GLN A 84 0.49 -1.02 9.32
C GLN A 84 -0.66 -0.96 10.34
N GLN A 85 -1.60 -0.03 10.18
CA GLN A 85 -2.74 0.13 11.09
C GLN A 85 -3.88 -0.85 10.78
N LEU A 86 -4.16 -1.12 9.51
CA LEU A 86 -5.34 -1.90 9.08
C LEU A 86 -5.06 -3.40 8.93
N LEU A 87 -3.84 -3.79 8.56
CA LEU A 87 -3.50 -5.18 8.29
C LEU A 87 -3.65 -6.08 9.54
N PRO A 88 -3.14 -5.70 10.74
CA PRO A 88 -3.30 -6.54 11.93
C PRO A 88 -4.78 -6.77 12.28
N VAL A 89 -5.58 -5.70 12.22
CA VAL A 89 -7.02 -5.73 12.55
C VAL A 89 -7.79 -6.63 11.56
N THR A 90 -7.47 -6.54 10.27
CA THR A 90 -8.13 -7.35 9.25
C THR A 90 -7.75 -8.82 9.34
N VAL A 91 -6.48 -9.14 9.57
CA VAL A 91 -5.99 -10.52 9.79
C VAL A 91 -6.60 -11.14 11.03
N GLU A 92 -6.65 -10.40 12.15
CA GLU A 92 -7.27 -10.89 13.39
C GLU A 92 -8.76 -11.17 13.19
N LYS A 93 -9.48 -10.24 12.57
CA LYS A 93 -10.91 -10.38 12.29
C LYS A 93 -11.19 -11.59 11.40
N GLU A 94 -10.38 -11.80 10.36
CA GLU A 94 -10.48 -12.98 9.50
C GLU A 94 -10.27 -14.28 10.31
N GLY A 95 -9.23 -14.33 11.14
CA GLY A 95 -8.95 -15.48 12.02
C GLY A 95 -10.10 -15.77 12.98
N ASN A 96 -10.66 -14.74 13.60
CA ASN A 96 -11.80 -14.85 14.51
C ASN A 96 -13.04 -15.43 13.79
N LEU A 97 -13.35 -14.94 12.58
CA LEU A 97 -14.46 -15.45 11.79
C LEU A 97 -14.26 -16.91 11.37
N LYS A 98 -13.05 -17.30 10.94
CA LYS A 98 -12.72 -18.70 10.63
C LYS A 98 -12.89 -19.60 11.86
N ASN A 99 -12.47 -19.14 13.04
CA ASN A 99 -12.63 -19.88 14.29
C ASN A 99 -14.10 -20.05 14.67
N MET A 100 -14.92 -19.00 14.54
CA MET A 100 -16.36 -19.06 14.78
C MET A 100 -17.04 -20.06 13.84
N LEU A 101 -16.70 -20.03 12.54
CA LEU A 101 -17.24 -20.96 11.56
C LEU A 101 -16.89 -22.42 11.90
N MET A 102 -15.65 -22.69 12.30
CA MET A 102 -15.23 -24.02 12.72
C MET A 102 -16.00 -24.52 13.95
N ARG A 103 -16.27 -23.65 14.92
CA ARG A 103 -17.07 -24.00 16.11
C ARG A 103 -18.50 -24.37 15.75
N ILE A 104 -19.15 -23.59 14.87
CA ILE A 104 -20.50 -23.88 14.39
C ILE A 104 -20.52 -25.23 13.66
N LYS A 105 -19.53 -25.50 12.79
CA LYS A 105 -19.43 -26.76 12.05
C LYS A 105 -19.23 -27.98 12.94
N LYS A 106 -18.50 -27.84 14.07
CA LYS A 106 -18.26 -28.94 15.01
C LYS A 106 -19.48 -29.29 15.88
N GLY A 107 -20.54 -28.47 15.86
CA GLY A 107 -21.72 -28.61 16.71
C GLY A 107 -21.42 -28.27 18.18
N PRO A 108 -22.45 -28.06 19.02
CA PRO A 108 -22.24 -27.95 20.46
C PRO A 108 -21.62 -29.26 20.95
N VAL A 109 -20.42 -29.17 21.54
CA VAL A 109 -19.91 -30.26 22.37
C VAL A 109 -20.90 -30.39 23.52
N LEU A 110 -21.83 -31.33 23.39
CA LEU A 110 -22.72 -31.70 24.47
C LEU A 110 -21.83 -31.99 25.67
N LEU A 111 -21.96 -31.14 26.69
CA LEU A 111 -21.48 -31.41 28.03
C LEU A 111 -22.26 -32.64 28.54
N MET A 112 -21.89 -33.82 28.06
CA MET A 112 -22.21 -35.08 28.71
C MET A 112 -21.16 -35.28 29.80
N ASN A 113 -21.30 -34.51 30.87
CA ASN A 113 -20.81 -34.87 32.17
C ASN A 113 -21.99 -34.78 33.14
N ILE A 114 -22.49 -35.97 33.51
CA ILE A 114 -23.00 -36.44 34.82
C ILE A 114 -24.02 -37.55 34.55
#